data_AF-A0A423PG34-F1
#
_entry.id   AF-A0A423PG34-F1
#
_cell.length_a   1.000
_cell.length_b   1.000
_cell.length_c   1.000
_cell.angle_alpha   90.00
_cell.angle_beta   90.00
_cell.angle_gamma   90.00
#
_symmetry.space_group_name_H-M   'P 1'
#
loop_
_entity.id
_entity.type
_entity.pdbx_description
1 polymer ?
#
loop_
_entity_poly.entity_id
_entity_poly.type
_entity_poly.pdbx_seq_one_letter_code
_entity_poly.pdbx_strand_id
1 'polypeptide(L)'
;MSRDPFFKPYTPVLETVPADGQTAIHLRGLALGSRVVVEGPDPDAFEVSGEALALAFVVPGRYRIIVRAPDGRVVDRVETEVTSPAAA
;
A
#
# COMPACT_ATOMS: atom_id res chain seq x y z
N MET A 1 -21.99 -26.45 0.98
CA MET A 1 -21.52 -25.27 1.76
C MET A 1 -20.21 -24.82 1.13
N SER A 2 -20.17 -23.56 0.72
CA SER A 2 -19.17 -22.98 -0.19
C SER A 2 -17.76 -23.03 0.39
N ARG A 3 -16.79 -23.43 -0.44
CA ARG A 3 -15.35 -23.38 -0.15
C ARG A 3 -14.95 -21.92 0.15
N ASP A 4 -14.03 -21.77 1.09
CA ASP A 4 -13.57 -20.52 1.73
C ASP A 4 -13.46 -19.29 0.79
N PRO A 5 -13.88 -18.11 1.26
CA PRO A 5 -13.74 -16.87 0.51
C PRO A 5 -12.26 -16.54 0.42
N PHE A 6 -11.74 -16.49 -0.80
CA PHE A 6 -10.37 -16.15 -1.17
C PHE A 6 -9.98 -14.70 -0.79
N PHE A 7 -10.03 -14.33 0.49
CA PHE A 7 -9.31 -13.17 1.00
C PHE A 7 -7.89 -13.63 1.35
N LYS A 8 -7.06 -13.82 0.34
CA LYS A 8 -5.61 -13.85 0.59
C LYS A 8 -5.23 -12.43 1.00
N PRO A 9 -4.67 -12.19 2.21
CA PRO A 9 -4.20 -10.87 2.58
C PRO A 9 -3.22 -10.39 1.50
N TYR A 10 -3.34 -9.12 1.11
CA TYR A 10 -2.47 -8.54 0.11
C TYR A 10 -1.09 -8.38 0.74
N THR A 11 -0.26 -9.42 0.62
CA THR A 11 1.10 -9.37 1.15
C THR A 11 2.11 -9.29 -0.01
N PRO A 12 2.35 -8.12 -0.60
CA PRO A 12 3.68 -7.83 -1.09
C PRO A 12 4.56 -7.51 0.14
N VAL A 13 5.31 -8.52 0.60
CA VAL A 13 6.50 -8.29 1.43
C VAL A 13 7.57 -7.71 0.49
N LEU A 14 7.52 -6.41 0.19
CA LEU A 14 8.70 -5.72 -0.29
C LEU A 14 9.45 -5.25 0.96
N GLU A 15 10.44 -6.05 1.37
CA GLU A 15 11.35 -5.73 2.48
C GLU A 15 12.08 -4.40 2.25
N THR A 16 12.21 -3.96 0.99
CA THR A 16 12.83 -2.68 0.66
C THR A 16 12.31 -2.12 -0.67
N VAL A 17 11.93 -0.84 -0.70
CA VAL A 17 11.50 -0.11 -1.92
C VAL A 17 12.44 1.08 -2.15
N PRO A 18 12.97 1.31 -3.36
CA PRO A 18 13.80 2.49 -3.61
C PRO A 18 12.97 3.78 -3.62
N ALA A 19 13.52 4.85 -3.06
CA ALA A 19 12.96 6.21 -3.06
C ALA A 19 13.18 6.90 -4.43
N ASP A 20 12.91 6.21 -5.54
CA ASP A 20 13.18 6.69 -6.90
C ASP A 20 11.97 7.37 -7.57
N GLY A 21 10.79 7.31 -6.94
CA GLY A 21 9.53 7.80 -7.51
C GLY A 21 9.02 7.02 -8.73
N GLN A 22 9.67 5.92 -9.10
CA GLN A 22 9.33 5.09 -10.26
C GLN A 22 8.90 3.68 -9.87
N THR A 23 9.57 3.08 -8.90
CA THR A 23 9.24 1.77 -8.37
C THR A 23 7.99 1.87 -7.51
N ALA A 24 6.89 1.30 -8.01
CA ALA A 24 5.59 1.39 -7.35
C ALA A 24 5.20 0.10 -6.62
N ILE A 25 4.68 0.24 -5.40
CA ILE A 25 3.91 -0.81 -4.74
C ILE A 25 2.49 -0.79 -5.33
N HIS A 26 2.08 -1.91 -5.91
CA HIS A 26 0.74 -2.07 -6.47
C HIS A 26 -0.19 -2.75 -5.47
N LEU A 27 -1.16 -2.00 -4.94
CA LEU A 27 -2.29 -2.53 -4.21
C LEU A 27 -3.38 -2.89 -5.21
N ARG A 28 -3.96 -4.09 -5.12
CA ARG A 28 -4.99 -4.58 -6.04
C ARG A 28 -6.21 -5.08 -5.27
N GLY A 29 -7.32 -5.33 -5.98
CA GLY A 29 -8.61 -5.83 -5.45
C GLY A 29 -9.11 -5.06 -4.22
N LEU A 30 -8.81 -3.77 -4.20
CA LEU A 30 -9.37 -2.83 -3.25
C LEU A 30 -10.83 -2.58 -3.63
N ALA A 31 -11.72 -2.56 -2.63
CA ALA A 31 -13.12 -2.22 -2.88
C ALA A 31 -13.25 -0.73 -3.21
N LEU A 32 -14.13 -0.36 -4.15
CA LEU A 32 -14.42 1.03 -4.47
C LEU A 32 -14.90 1.79 -3.21
N GLY A 33 -14.39 3.01 -3.02
CA GLY A 33 -14.63 3.82 -1.83
C GLY A 33 -13.79 3.42 -0.62
N SER A 34 -12.91 2.42 -0.74
CA SER A 34 -11.90 2.16 0.29
C SER A 34 -10.95 3.34 0.39
N ARG A 35 -10.30 3.48 1.54
CA ARG A 35 -9.29 4.52 1.76
C ARG A 35 -7.94 3.88 2.06
N VAL A 36 -6.91 4.29 1.34
CA VAL A 36 -5.53 3.93 1.63
C VAL A 36 -4.87 5.09 2.35
N VAL A 37 -4.32 4.83 3.53
CA VAL A 37 -3.60 5.82 4.34
C VAL A 37 -2.15 5.40 4.42
N VAL A 38 -1.24 6.30 4.07
CA VAL A 38 0.20 6.13 4.13
C VAL A 38 0.71 6.98 5.28
N GLU A 39 1.25 6.33 6.31
CA GLU A 39 1.96 6.97 7.41
C GLU A 39 3.46 6.86 7.17
N GLY A 40 4.24 7.88 7.57
CA GLY A 40 5.69 7.85 7.44
C GLY A 40 6.30 9.25 7.31
N PRO A 41 7.54 9.34 6.80
CA PRO A 41 8.23 10.60 6.54
C PRO A 41 7.49 11.56 5.60
N ASP A 42 6.68 11.03 4.69
CA ASP A 42 5.83 11.79 3.76
C ASP A 42 4.43 11.16 3.74
N PRO A 43 3.55 11.55 4.68
CA PRO A 43 2.25 10.91 4.85
C PRO A 43 1.26 11.36 3.77
N ASP A 44 0.43 10.44 3.28
CA ASP A 44 -0.57 10.71 2.26
C ASP A 44 -1.82 9.84 2.45
N ALA A 45 -2.92 10.16 1.76
CA ALA A 45 -4.13 9.36 1.77
C ALA A 45 -4.88 9.42 0.43
N PHE A 46 -5.35 8.26 -0.02
CA PHE A 46 -6.01 8.08 -1.30
C PHE A 46 -7.38 7.45 -1.10
N GLU A 47 -8.36 7.93 -1.86
CA GLU A 47 -9.64 7.24 -2.05
C GLU A 47 -9.54 6.32 -3.26
N VAL A 48 -9.99 5.08 -3.08
CA VAL A 48 -9.89 4.05 -4.12
C VAL A 48 -11.06 4.18 -5.08
N SER A 49 -10.79 4.71 -6.27
CA SER A 49 -11.76 4.88 -7.35
C SER A 49 -11.72 3.79 -8.42
N GLY A 50 -10.84 2.79 -8.28
CA GLY A 50 -10.67 1.67 -9.23
C GLY A 50 -10.23 0.39 -8.53
N GLU A 51 -9.90 -0.64 -9.29
CA GLU A 51 -9.52 -1.95 -8.73
C GLU A 51 -8.06 -2.02 -8.22
N ALA A 52 -7.26 -0.99 -8.49
CA ALA A 52 -5.85 -0.94 -8.12
C ALA A 52 -5.36 0.48 -7.81
N LEU A 53 -4.36 0.58 -6.95
CA LEU A 53 -3.63 1.80 -6.61
C LEU A 53 -2.13 1.53 -6.68
N ALA A 54 -1.38 2.47 -7.25
CA ALA A 54 0.08 2.41 -7.30
C ALA A 54 0.66 3.48 -6.37
N LEU A 55 1.57 3.08 -5.48
CA LEU A 55 2.25 3.96 -4.53
C LEU A 55 3.74 4.00 -4.85
N ALA A 56 4.27 5.18 -5.17
CA ALA A 56 5.70 5.40 -5.37
C ALA A 56 6.22 6.40 -4.33
N PHE A 57 7.46 6.20 -3.88
CA PHE A 57 8.05 6.98 -2.79
C PHE A 57 9.29 7.72 -3.28
N VAL A 58 9.49 8.96 -2.83
CA VAL A 58 10.68 9.78 -3.13
C VAL A 58 11.46 10.18 -1.87
N VAL A 59 10.89 9.92 -0.69
CA VAL A 59 11.54 10.17 0.60
C VAL A 59 11.90 8.83 1.24
N PRO A 60 13.18 8.56 1.55
CA PRO A 60 13.57 7.37 2.29
C PRO A 60 13.03 7.37 3.72
N GLY A 61 12.70 6.18 4.23
CA GLY A 61 12.33 5.92 5.61
C GLY A 61 11.32 4.79 5.74
N ARG A 62 10.81 4.59 6.97
CA ARG A 62 9.83 3.53 7.23
C ARG A 62 8.42 4.04 7.04
N TYR A 63 7.65 3.33 6.23
CA TYR A 63 6.27 3.63 5.91
C TYR A 63 5.34 2.54 6.41
N ARG A 64 4.13 2.95 6.76
CA ARG A 64 3.02 2.06 7.05
C ARG A 64 1.84 2.41 6.16
N ILE A 65 1.38 1.43 5.40
CA ILE A 65 0.25 1.54 4.49
C ILE A 65 -0.93 0.83 5.15
N ILE A 66 -2.02 1.56 5.36
CA ILE A 66 -3.23 1.08 6.03
C ILE A 66 -4.38 1.15 5.03
N VAL A 67 -5.01 0.01 4.77
CA VAL A 67 -6.20 -0.05 3.91
C VAL A 67 -7.43 -0.10 4.79
N ARG A 68 -8.35 0.85 4.59
CA ARG A 68 -9.66 0.90 5.23
C ARG A 68 -10.75 0.63 4.22
N ALA A 69 -11.68 -0.25 4.53
CA ALA A 69 -12.86 -0.45 3.70
C ALA A 69 -13.77 0.81 3.72
N PRO A 70 -14.77 0.91 2.84
CA PRO A 70 -15.65 2.08 2.77
C PRO A 70 -16.40 2.38 4.07
N ASP A 71 -16.61 1.38 4.92
CA ASP A 71 -17.24 1.53 6.23
C ASP A 71 -16.27 1.96 7.34
N GLY A 72 -15.01 2.22 6.99
CA GLY A 72 -13.97 2.72 7.88
C GLY A 72 -13.17 1.65 8.63
N ARG A 73 -13.54 0.36 8.53
CA ARG A 73 -12.79 -0.72 9.20
C ARG A 73 -11.42 -0.91 8.52
N VAL A 74 -10.37 -1.15 9.32
CA VAL A 74 -9.07 -1.56 8.77
C VAL A 74 -9.19 -2.99 8.26
N VAL A 75 -8.82 -3.20 7.00
CA VAL A 75 -8.84 -4.53 6.35
C VAL A 75 -7.45 -5.04 6.02
N ASP A 76 -6.46 -4.15 5.90
CA ASP A 76 -5.07 -4.55 5.68
C ASP A 76 -4.09 -3.51 6.25
N ARG A 77 -2.88 -3.98 6.55
CA ARG A 77 -1.76 -3.16 7.02
C ARG A 77 -0.43 -3.75 6.54
N VAL A 78 0.35 -2.92 5.86
CA VAL A 78 1.68 -3.27 5.37
C VAL A 78 2.70 -2.29 5.94
N GLU A 79 3.85 -2.78 6.36
CA GLU A 79 5.00 -1.95 6.74
C GLU A 79 6.11 -2.20 5.72
N THR A 80 6.76 -1.13 5.26
CA THR A 80 7.83 -1.21 4.25
C THR A 80 8.93 -0.20 4.57
N GLU A 81 10.17 -0.59 4.29
CA GLU A 81 11.33 0.30 4.39
C GLU A 81 11.64 0.86 3.00
N VAL A 82 11.57 2.17 2.87
CA VAL A 82 11.96 2.88 1.65
C VAL A 82 13.41 3.33 1.80
N THR A 83 14.29 2.89 0.91
CA THR A 83 15.72 3.23 0.95
C THR A 83 16.09 4.20 -0.15
N SER A 84 17.15 4.99 0.06
CA SER A 84 17.70 5.81 -1.02
C SER A 84 18.02 4.95 -2.25
N PRO A 85 17.77 5.45 -3.48
CA PRO A 85 18.20 4.75 -4.68
C PRO A 85 19.71 4.54 -4.62
N ALA A 86 20.18 3.34 -5.03
CA ALA A 86 21.60 3.09 -5.15
C ALA A 86 22.19 4.13 -6.12
N ALA A 87 23.24 4.84 -5.69
CA ALA A 87 23.94 5.78 -6.55
C ALA A 87 24.47 5.01 -7.78
N ALA A 88 23.98 5.38 -8.96
CA ALA A 88 24.41 4.82 -10.24
C ALA A 88 25.82 5.30 -10.62
#